data_AF-A0A7J8B970-F1
#
_entry.id   AF-A0A7J8B970-F1
#
_cell.length_a   1.000
_cell.length_b   1.000
_cell.length_c   1.000
_cell.angle_alpha   90.00
_cell.angle_beta   90.00
_cell.angle_gamma   90.00
#
_symmetry.space_group_name_H-M   'P 1'
#
loop_
_entity.id
_entity.type
_entity.pdbx_description
1 polymer ?
#
loop_
_entity_poly.entity_id
_entity_poly.type
_entity_poly.pdbx_seq_one_letter_code
_entity_poly.pdbx_strand_id
1 'polypeptide(L)'
;MVDGLLLQHVTLLTCSAYRNQLLNVFARPSLVALALQMSSGARKEEIYGCFRFLRDVFSDEFIFLPGNAVKDFEEGCYLLCKTETIYVATGNILVTEKGDTVLEFLRGLFEPFVECYQIICQYLLKEREDYFTEKQYLARVRTFTSQLLDQGASQCYDVLSSDVQKNALAAFVRLGVVQKRKVDNEHLFNVDEPATRKLEETLGCKTAVRRAATAKL
;
A
#
# COMPACT_ATOMS: atom_id res chain seq x y z
N MET A 1 -17.80 -31.32 15.66
CA MET A 1 -17.58 -29.84 15.69
C MET A 1 -16.14 -29.45 15.36
N VAL A 2 -15.12 -30.22 15.83
CA VAL A 2 -13.70 -29.91 15.59
C VAL A 2 -13.27 -30.15 14.12
N ASP A 3 -13.76 -31.20 13.46
CA ASP A 3 -13.39 -31.50 12.05
C ASP A 3 -13.91 -30.48 11.03
N GLY A 4 -15.10 -29.91 11.28
CA GLY A 4 -15.67 -28.86 10.44
C GLY A 4 -14.87 -27.56 10.51
N LEU A 5 -14.35 -27.22 11.70
CA LEU A 5 -13.46 -26.08 11.90
C LEU A 5 -12.13 -26.31 11.17
N LEU A 6 -11.55 -27.52 11.28
CA LEU A 6 -10.27 -27.83 10.68
C LEU A 6 -10.32 -27.79 9.15
N LEU A 7 -11.38 -28.32 8.53
CA LEU A 7 -11.58 -28.26 7.08
C LEU A 7 -11.75 -26.81 6.59
N GLN A 8 -12.46 -25.97 7.35
CA GLN A 8 -12.64 -24.56 7.03
C GLN A 8 -11.31 -23.79 7.13
N HIS A 9 -10.50 -24.05 8.16
CA HIS A 9 -9.18 -23.45 8.31
C HIS A 9 -8.18 -23.92 7.24
N VAL A 10 -8.19 -25.20 6.88
CA VAL A 10 -7.36 -25.75 5.80
C VAL A 10 -7.73 -25.09 4.46
N THR A 11 -9.02 -24.91 4.18
CA THR A 11 -9.49 -24.23 2.97
C THR A 11 -9.03 -22.77 2.96
N LEU A 12 -9.20 -22.05 4.09
CA LEU A 12 -8.73 -20.68 4.24
C LEU A 12 -7.22 -20.54 4.08
N LEU A 13 -6.44 -21.44 4.69
CA LEU A 13 -4.98 -21.48 4.57
C LEU A 13 -4.54 -21.79 3.14
N THR A 14 -5.22 -22.72 2.47
CA THR A 14 -4.93 -23.09 1.08
C THR A 14 -5.23 -21.91 0.14
N CYS A 15 -6.39 -21.26 0.28
CA CYS A 15 -6.71 -20.04 -0.47
C CYS A 15 -5.74 -18.88 -0.15
N SER A 16 -5.33 -18.75 1.11
CA SER A 16 -4.34 -17.75 1.54
C SER A 16 -2.96 -18.00 0.90
N ALA A 17 -2.54 -19.25 0.75
CA ALA A 17 -1.29 -19.59 0.06
C ALA A 17 -1.31 -19.16 -1.43
N TYR A 18 -2.45 -19.25 -2.11
CA TYR A 18 -2.62 -18.75 -3.48
C TYR A 18 -2.74 -17.22 -3.56
N ARG A 19 -3.16 -16.55 -2.47
CA ARG A 19 -3.27 -15.08 -2.42
C ARG A 19 -1.97 -14.41 -2.82
N ASN A 20 -0.83 -14.87 -2.28
CA ASN A 20 0.47 -14.27 -2.59
C ASN A 20 0.88 -14.41 -4.07
N GLN A 21 0.50 -15.52 -4.71
CA GLN A 21 0.78 -15.73 -6.13
C GLN A 21 -0.11 -14.85 -7.01
N LEU A 22 -1.40 -14.72 -6.66
CA LEU A 22 -2.36 -13.92 -7.41
C LEU A 22 -2.19 -12.41 -7.19
N LEU A 23 -1.74 -11.98 -6.00
CA LEU A 23 -1.55 -10.56 -5.67
C LEU A 23 -0.60 -9.84 -6.64
N ASN A 24 0.44 -10.53 -7.11
CA ASN A 24 1.36 -9.96 -8.10
C ASN A 24 0.69 -9.66 -9.45
N VAL A 25 -0.36 -10.40 -9.82
CA VAL A 25 -1.17 -10.13 -11.02
C VAL A 25 -2.00 -8.87 -10.85
N PHE A 26 -2.50 -8.62 -9.64
CA PHE A 26 -3.34 -7.47 -9.32
C PHE A 26 -2.54 -6.20 -8.98
N ALA A 27 -1.23 -6.29 -8.72
CA ALA A 27 -0.42 -5.15 -8.28
C ALA A 27 -0.56 -3.91 -9.15
N ARG A 28 -0.33 -4.04 -10.46
CA ARG A 28 -0.43 -2.90 -11.39
C ARG A 28 -1.84 -2.30 -11.45
N PRO A 29 -2.93 -3.06 -11.73
CA PRO A 29 -4.27 -2.48 -11.78
C PRO A 29 -4.75 -1.96 -10.41
N SER A 30 -4.36 -2.57 -9.29
CA SER A 30 -4.67 -2.06 -7.95
C SER A 30 -3.96 -0.76 -7.63
N LEU A 31 -2.69 -0.61 -8.01
CA LEU A 31 -2.00 0.67 -7.85
C LEU A 31 -2.63 1.77 -8.72
N VAL A 32 -3.14 1.46 -9.92
CA VAL A 32 -3.90 2.43 -10.72
C VAL A 32 -5.22 2.79 -10.02
N ALA A 33 -5.92 1.81 -9.44
CA ALA A 33 -7.17 2.04 -8.70
C ALA A 33 -6.97 2.93 -7.45
N LEU A 34 -5.88 2.71 -6.71
CA LEU A 34 -5.48 3.57 -5.58
C LEU A 34 -5.06 4.96 -6.08
N ALA A 35 -4.28 5.05 -7.14
CA ALA A 35 -3.86 6.33 -7.72
C ALA A 35 -5.06 7.18 -8.20
N LEU A 36 -6.06 6.55 -8.82
CA LEU A 36 -7.33 7.19 -9.18
C LEU A 36 -8.06 7.72 -7.94
N GLN A 37 -8.06 6.98 -6.83
CA GLN A 37 -8.66 7.44 -5.59
C GLN A 37 -7.89 8.62 -4.99
N MET A 38 -6.56 8.61 -5.04
CA MET A 38 -5.71 9.67 -4.47
C MET A 38 -5.69 10.95 -5.32
N SER A 39 -6.03 10.85 -6.61
CA SER A 39 -6.03 11.98 -7.53
C SER A 39 -7.27 12.85 -7.33
N SER A 40 -7.10 14.16 -7.48
CA SER A 40 -8.20 15.13 -7.41
C SER A 40 -8.97 15.27 -8.72
N GLY A 41 -8.37 14.80 -9.82
CA GLY A 41 -8.92 14.87 -11.17
C GLY A 41 -8.70 13.62 -12.01
N ALA A 42 -9.09 13.71 -13.28
CA ALA A 42 -9.00 12.63 -14.26
C ALA A 42 -7.74 12.70 -15.13
N ARG A 43 -6.84 13.66 -14.91
CA ARG A 43 -5.67 13.89 -15.77
C ARG A 43 -4.72 12.71 -15.65
N LYS A 44 -4.32 12.13 -16.78
CA LYS A 44 -3.46 10.94 -16.82
C LYS A 44 -2.13 11.21 -16.12
N GLU A 45 -1.58 12.41 -16.25
CA GLU A 45 -0.30 12.81 -15.64
C GLU A 45 -0.38 12.87 -14.11
N GLU A 46 -1.49 13.36 -13.55
CA GLU A 46 -1.73 13.43 -12.11
C GLU A 46 -1.83 12.02 -11.52
N ILE A 47 -2.67 11.18 -12.15
CA ILE A 47 -2.86 9.78 -11.75
C ILE A 47 -1.55 9.00 -11.85
N TYR A 48 -0.77 9.23 -12.91
CA TYR A 48 0.54 8.62 -13.04
C TYR A 48 1.52 9.06 -11.93
N GLY A 49 1.44 10.33 -11.48
CA GLY A 49 2.18 10.83 -10.34
C GLY A 49 1.86 10.06 -9.05
N CYS A 50 0.56 9.89 -8.75
CA CYS A 50 0.11 9.09 -7.60
C CYS A 50 0.51 7.61 -7.73
N PHE A 51 0.38 7.03 -8.93
CA PHE A 51 0.82 5.66 -9.19
C PHE A 51 2.31 5.46 -8.93
N ARG A 52 3.15 6.39 -9.43
CA ARG A 52 4.60 6.33 -9.21
C ARG A 52 4.93 6.39 -7.72
N PHE A 53 4.29 7.31 -6.99
CA PHE A 53 4.44 7.41 -5.55
C PHE A 53 4.12 6.07 -4.85
N LEU A 54 2.96 5.47 -5.13
CA LEU A 54 2.56 4.19 -4.54
C LEU A 54 3.53 3.06 -4.91
N ARG A 55 3.98 3.03 -6.16
CA ARG A 55 4.97 2.05 -6.63
C ARG A 55 6.28 2.17 -5.86
N ASP A 56 6.73 3.39 -5.61
CA ASP A 56 7.97 3.64 -4.87
C ASP A 56 7.82 3.32 -3.39
N VAL A 57 6.62 3.47 -2.81
CA VAL A 57 6.28 3.01 -1.45
C VAL A 57 6.33 1.48 -1.36
N PHE A 58 5.67 0.78 -2.29
CA PHE A 58 5.48 -0.68 -2.22
C PHE A 58 6.48 -1.49 -3.04
N SER A 59 7.62 -0.94 -3.44
CA SER A 59 8.57 -1.63 -4.32
C SER A 59 9.23 -2.85 -3.70
N ASP A 60 9.23 -2.96 -2.37
CA ASP A 60 9.73 -4.13 -1.63
C ASP A 60 8.61 -5.15 -1.32
N GLU A 61 7.33 -4.78 -1.53
CA GLU A 61 6.18 -5.67 -1.36
C GLU A 61 5.82 -6.42 -2.64
N PHE A 62 5.96 -5.77 -3.80
CA PHE A 62 5.52 -6.30 -5.09
C PHE A 62 6.60 -6.19 -6.17
N ILE A 63 6.50 -7.07 -7.16
CA ILE A 63 7.47 -7.15 -8.25
C ILE A 63 7.05 -6.22 -9.41
N PHE A 64 7.80 -5.13 -9.59
CA PHE A 64 7.64 -4.17 -10.68
C PHE A 64 8.73 -4.31 -11.74
N LEU A 65 8.52 -3.71 -12.91
CA LEU A 65 9.51 -3.71 -13.98
C LEU A 65 10.67 -2.77 -13.61
N PRO A 66 11.92 -3.27 -13.50
CA PRO A 66 13.06 -2.46 -13.08
C PRO A 66 13.24 -1.23 -13.98
N GLY A 67 13.24 -0.04 -13.37
CA GLY A 67 13.45 1.23 -14.06
C GLY A 67 12.33 1.68 -15.01
N ASN A 68 11.20 0.96 -15.09
CA ASN A 68 10.16 1.23 -16.10
C ASN A 68 8.76 1.46 -15.50
N ALA A 69 8.64 2.52 -14.70
CA ALA A 69 7.37 2.94 -14.07
C ALA A 69 6.24 3.17 -15.09
N VAL A 70 6.59 3.70 -16.27
CA VAL A 70 5.62 4.00 -17.33
C VAL A 70 4.98 2.72 -17.83
N LYS A 71 5.78 1.69 -18.10
CA LYS A 71 5.26 0.40 -18.58
C LYS A 71 4.41 -0.30 -17.52
N ASP A 72 4.81 -0.25 -16.23
CA ASP A 72 3.96 -0.78 -15.14
C ASP A 72 2.60 -0.07 -15.07
N PHE A 73 2.60 1.26 -15.24
CA PHE A 73 1.37 2.06 -15.26
C PHE A 73 0.50 1.74 -16.47
N GLU A 74 1.09 1.69 -17.67
CA GLU A 74 0.39 1.39 -18.92
C GLU A 74 -0.20 -0.01 -18.92
N GLU A 75 0.50 -1.00 -18.37
CA GLU A 75 -0.01 -2.36 -18.20
C GLU A 75 -1.20 -2.40 -17.23
N GLY A 76 -1.12 -1.68 -16.10
CA GLY A 76 -2.26 -1.52 -15.19
C GLY A 76 -3.48 -0.89 -15.87
N CYS A 77 -3.29 0.20 -16.61
CA CYS A 77 -4.35 0.83 -17.39
C CYS A 77 -4.91 -0.09 -18.47
N TYR A 78 -4.04 -0.82 -19.18
CA TYR A 78 -4.43 -1.76 -20.24
C TYR A 78 -5.35 -2.85 -19.70
N LEU A 79 -5.02 -3.45 -18.56
CA LEU A 79 -5.85 -4.48 -17.92
C LEU A 79 -7.22 -3.93 -17.53
N LEU A 80 -7.27 -2.73 -16.94
CA LEU A 80 -8.53 -2.07 -16.58
C LEU A 80 -9.37 -1.65 -17.80
N CYS A 81 -8.74 -1.28 -18.91
CA CYS A 81 -9.45 -1.04 -20.17
C CYS A 81 -10.04 -2.33 -20.74
N LYS A 82 -9.33 -3.46 -20.66
CA LYS A 82 -9.82 -4.76 -21.14
C LYS A 82 -11.04 -5.26 -20.38
N THR A 83 -11.19 -4.87 -19.12
CA THR A 83 -12.36 -5.17 -18.29
C THR A 83 -13.41 -4.07 -18.32
N GLU A 84 -13.31 -3.12 -19.26
CA GLU A 84 -14.21 -1.96 -19.37
C GLU A 84 -14.36 -1.18 -18.06
N THR A 85 -13.35 -1.23 -17.18
CA THR A 85 -13.36 -0.58 -15.86
C THR A 85 -13.01 0.90 -15.99
N ILE A 86 -12.07 1.21 -16.89
CA ILE A 86 -11.69 2.58 -17.22
C ILE A 86 -11.70 2.78 -18.72
N TYR A 87 -11.88 4.04 -19.11
CA TYR A 87 -11.68 4.52 -20.47
C TYR A 87 -10.53 5.54 -20.47
N VAL A 88 -9.49 5.26 -21.25
CA VAL A 88 -8.36 6.18 -21.43
C VAL A 88 -8.63 7.05 -22.64
N ALA A 89 -9.06 8.29 -22.38
CA ALA A 89 -9.18 9.34 -23.39
C ALA A 89 -7.84 10.07 -23.56
N THR A 90 -7.74 10.94 -24.58
CA THR A 90 -6.54 11.77 -24.77
C THR A 90 -6.25 12.62 -23.52
N GLY A 91 -5.18 12.26 -22.79
CA GLY A 91 -4.73 12.95 -21.58
C GLY A 91 -5.59 12.72 -20.32
N ASN A 92 -6.64 11.89 -20.37
CA ASN A 92 -7.51 11.65 -19.22
C ASN A 92 -7.84 10.17 -19.04
N ILE A 93 -8.07 9.76 -17.80
CA ILE A 93 -8.56 8.43 -17.43
C ILE A 93 -9.91 8.61 -16.74
N LEU A 94 -10.94 8.02 -17.32
CA LEU A 94 -12.31 8.09 -16.84
C LEU A 94 -12.75 6.73 -16.32
N VAL A 95 -13.49 6.70 -15.22
CA VAL A 95 -14.09 5.48 -14.69
C VAL A 95 -15.44 5.25 -15.39
N THR A 96 -15.70 4.02 -15.82
CA THR A 96 -16.98 3.65 -16.45
C THR A 96 -18.05 3.39 -15.39
N GLU A 97 -19.32 3.30 -15.79
CA GLU A 97 -20.42 3.04 -14.86
C GLU A 97 -20.30 1.70 -14.12
N LYS A 98 -19.68 0.69 -14.73
CA LYS A 98 -19.44 -0.63 -14.11
C LYS A 98 -18.08 -0.70 -13.39
N GLY A 99 -17.23 0.31 -13.57
CA GLY A 99 -15.86 0.29 -13.09
C GLY A 99 -15.75 0.41 -11.57
N ASP A 100 -16.71 1.07 -10.92
CA ASP A 100 -16.65 1.36 -9.49
C ASP A 100 -16.48 0.10 -8.63
N THR A 101 -17.22 -0.97 -8.91
CA THR A 101 -17.13 -2.24 -8.17
C THR A 101 -15.78 -2.93 -8.37
N VAL A 102 -15.23 -2.89 -9.58
CA VAL A 102 -13.90 -3.47 -9.86
C VAL A 102 -12.82 -2.67 -9.15
N LEU A 103 -12.89 -1.34 -9.20
CA LEU A 103 -11.94 -0.48 -8.50
C LEU A 103 -12.05 -0.63 -6.98
N GLU A 104 -13.26 -0.78 -6.44
CA GLU A 104 -13.49 -1.04 -5.01
C GLU A 104 -12.84 -2.35 -4.58
N PHE A 105 -13.05 -3.43 -5.34
CA PHE A 105 -12.39 -4.71 -5.11
C PHE A 105 -10.86 -4.58 -5.14
N LEU A 106 -10.32 -3.94 -6.18
CA LEU A 106 -8.87 -3.78 -6.35
C LEU A 106 -8.23 -2.93 -5.25
N ARG A 107 -8.93 -1.90 -4.77
CA ARG A 107 -8.51 -1.11 -3.60
C ARG A 107 -8.57 -1.95 -2.33
N GLY A 108 -9.65 -2.69 -2.10
CA GLY A 108 -9.80 -3.57 -0.94
C GLY A 108 -8.72 -4.66 -0.87
N LEU A 109 -8.23 -5.16 -2.00
CA LEU A 109 -7.09 -6.08 -2.04
C LEU A 109 -5.81 -5.48 -1.46
N PHE A 110 -5.62 -4.16 -1.61
CA PHE A 110 -4.39 -3.45 -1.25
C PHE A 110 -4.51 -2.59 0.02
N GLU A 111 -5.75 -2.35 0.51
CA GLU A 111 -6.01 -1.61 1.74
C GLU A 111 -5.19 -2.13 2.94
N PRO A 112 -5.01 -3.46 3.16
CA PRO A 112 -4.16 -3.95 4.24
C PRO A 112 -2.71 -3.46 4.16
N PHE A 113 -2.12 -3.38 2.96
CA PHE A 113 -0.74 -2.89 2.79
C PHE A 113 -0.63 -1.39 3.06
N VAL A 114 -1.62 -0.61 2.63
CA VAL A 114 -1.70 0.82 2.92
C VAL A 114 -1.83 1.04 4.43
N GLU A 115 -2.75 0.33 5.09
CA GLU A 115 -2.98 0.42 6.53
C GLU A 115 -1.72 0.03 7.32
N CYS A 116 -0.99 -1.02 6.91
CA CYS A 116 0.29 -1.38 7.50
C CYS A 116 1.26 -0.20 7.56
N TYR A 117 1.45 0.47 6.42
CA TYR A 117 2.43 1.55 6.32
C TYR A 117 1.95 2.79 7.10
N GLN A 118 0.64 3.04 7.17
CA GLN A 118 0.06 4.10 8.00
C GLN A 118 0.28 3.84 9.49
N ILE A 119 0.00 2.62 9.97
CA ILE A 119 0.22 2.24 11.39
C ILE A 119 1.69 2.39 11.77
N ILE A 120 2.62 2.00 10.90
CA ILE A 120 4.05 2.16 11.17
C ILE A 120 4.43 3.65 11.16
N CYS A 121 3.89 4.48 10.26
CA CYS A 121 4.11 5.94 10.32
C CYS A 121 3.60 6.53 11.65
N GLN A 122 2.42 6.11 12.11
CA GLN A 122 1.87 6.55 13.40
C GLN A 122 2.74 6.13 14.59
N TYR A 123 3.34 4.94 14.54
CA TYR A 123 4.36 4.53 15.51
C TYR A 123 5.59 5.45 15.45
N LEU A 124 6.14 5.69 14.26
CA LEU A 124 7.34 6.53 14.09
C LEU A 124 7.12 7.97 14.57
N LEU A 125 5.93 8.53 14.34
CA LEU A 125 5.55 9.86 14.87
C LEU A 125 5.41 9.91 16.40
N LYS A 126 5.37 8.75 17.07
CA LYS A 126 5.34 8.62 18.53
C LYS A 126 6.68 8.17 19.12
N GLU A 127 7.64 7.79 18.28
CA GLU A 127 8.97 7.39 18.72
C GLU A 127 9.68 8.60 19.34
N ARG A 128 10.22 8.42 20.53
CA ARG A 128 10.83 9.51 21.31
C ARG A 128 12.35 9.40 21.35
N GLU A 129 12.89 8.26 21.00
CA GLU A 129 14.34 8.09 20.91
C GLU A 129 14.87 8.73 19.63
N ASP A 130 15.94 9.51 19.76
CA ASP A 130 16.60 10.15 18.62
C ASP A 130 17.09 9.13 17.58
N TYR A 131 17.46 7.93 18.05
CA TYR A 131 17.92 6.84 17.21
C TYR A 131 17.43 5.49 17.70
N PHE A 132 17.17 4.58 16.76
CA PHE A 132 16.86 3.18 17.07
C PHE A 132 17.61 2.23 16.12
N THR A 133 17.78 0.99 16.55
CA THR A 133 18.27 -0.12 15.73
C THR A 133 17.09 -0.82 15.04
N GLU A 134 17.37 -1.58 13.97
CA GLU A 134 16.33 -2.41 13.30
C GLU A 134 15.67 -3.38 14.30
N LYS A 135 16.43 -3.96 15.23
CA LYS A 135 15.90 -4.87 16.24
C LYS A 135 14.91 -4.17 17.18
N GLN A 136 15.24 -2.97 17.63
CA GLN A 136 14.34 -2.17 18.48
C GLN A 136 13.07 -1.78 17.71
N TYR A 137 13.22 -1.32 16.47
CA TYR A 137 12.10 -1.01 15.59
C TYR A 137 11.13 -2.18 15.45
N LEU A 138 11.62 -3.37 15.07
CA LEU A 138 10.76 -4.56 14.91
C LEU A 138 10.05 -4.97 16.21
N ALA A 139 10.71 -4.82 17.36
CA ALA A 139 10.08 -5.11 18.65
C ALA A 139 8.99 -4.08 19.00
N ARG A 140 9.30 -2.79 18.85
CA ARG A 140 8.41 -1.69 19.23
C ARG A 140 7.21 -1.54 18.31
N VAL A 141 7.39 -1.71 16.99
CA VAL A 141 6.26 -1.75 16.04
C VAL A 141 5.29 -2.85 16.44
N ARG A 142 5.77 -4.07 16.73
CA ARG A 142 4.90 -5.17 17.19
C ARG A 142 4.15 -4.81 18.46
N THR A 143 4.85 -4.28 19.47
CA THR A 143 4.19 -3.86 20.72
C THR A 143 3.13 -2.80 20.48
N PHE A 144 3.42 -1.80 19.64
CA PHE A 144 2.47 -0.75 19.28
C PHE A 144 1.25 -1.32 18.53
N THR A 145 1.48 -2.15 17.52
CA THR A 145 0.39 -2.81 16.78
C THR A 145 -0.46 -3.69 17.69
N SER A 146 0.15 -4.50 18.57
CA SER A 146 -0.60 -5.32 19.53
C SER A 146 -1.51 -4.47 20.43
N GLN A 147 -1.04 -3.31 20.89
CA GLN A 147 -1.88 -2.40 21.67
C GLN A 147 -3.07 -1.86 20.86
N LEU A 148 -2.88 -1.53 19.58
CA LEU A 148 -3.97 -1.09 18.71
C LEU A 148 -5.00 -2.21 18.48
N LEU A 149 -4.53 -3.45 18.29
CA LEU A 149 -5.39 -4.63 18.12
C LEU A 149 -6.19 -4.93 19.40
N ASP A 150 -5.54 -4.93 20.57
CA ASP A 150 -6.17 -5.18 21.86
C ASP A 150 -7.24 -4.13 22.21
N GLN A 151 -7.03 -2.88 21.78
CA GLN A 151 -7.98 -1.78 21.94
C GLN A 151 -9.08 -1.78 20.87
N GLY A 152 -8.99 -2.64 19.85
CA GLY A 152 -9.89 -2.65 18.70
C GLY A 152 -9.75 -1.42 17.79
N ALA A 153 -8.66 -0.66 17.89
CA ALA A 153 -8.39 0.53 17.10
C ALA A 153 -7.93 0.22 15.66
N SER A 154 -7.48 -1.01 15.41
CA SER A 154 -7.22 -1.55 14.07
C SER A 154 -7.57 -3.05 14.06
N GLN A 155 -7.78 -3.60 12.87
CA GLN A 155 -7.84 -5.05 12.64
C GLN A 155 -6.80 -5.53 11.62
N CYS A 156 -5.79 -4.71 11.33
CA CYS A 156 -4.70 -5.05 10.43
C CYS A 156 -3.66 -5.90 11.15
N TYR A 157 -3.85 -7.21 11.12
CA TYR A 157 -2.89 -8.17 11.68
C TYR A 157 -1.62 -8.30 10.82
N ASP A 158 -1.69 -7.91 9.54
CA ASP A 158 -0.59 -8.01 8.58
C ASP A 158 0.66 -7.22 9.04
N VAL A 159 0.50 -6.12 9.80
CA VAL A 159 1.61 -5.32 10.34
C VAL A 159 2.51 -6.11 11.28
N LEU A 160 2.04 -7.20 11.89
CA LEU A 160 2.83 -8.03 12.81
C LEU A 160 3.92 -8.85 12.09
N SER A 161 3.81 -9.00 10.77
CA SER A 161 4.80 -9.67 9.93
C SER A 161 6.14 -8.93 9.96
N SER A 162 7.23 -9.66 10.23
CA SER A 162 8.59 -9.08 10.13
C SER A 162 8.89 -8.59 8.72
N ASP A 163 8.35 -9.25 7.70
CA ASP A 163 8.67 -8.92 6.31
C ASP A 163 8.04 -7.58 5.95
N VAL A 164 6.76 -7.37 6.28
CA VAL A 164 6.07 -6.07 6.11
C VAL A 164 6.81 -4.96 6.86
N GLN A 165 7.21 -5.20 8.11
CA GLN A 165 7.93 -4.21 8.91
C GLN A 165 9.28 -3.83 8.28
N LYS A 166 10.03 -4.81 7.78
CA LYS A 166 11.33 -4.60 7.12
C LYS A 166 11.17 -3.93 5.77
N ASN A 167 10.19 -4.33 4.98
CA ASN A 167 9.84 -3.72 3.70
C ASN A 167 9.47 -2.25 3.90
N ALA A 168 8.62 -1.94 4.89
CA ALA A 168 8.27 -0.58 5.24
C ALA A 168 9.50 0.25 5.68
N LEU A 169 10.38 -0.31 6.53
CA LEU A 169 11.59 0.38 6.94
C LEU A 169 12.51 0.68 5.75
N ALA A 170 12.69 -0.29 4.83
CA ALA A 170 13.47 -0.10 3.61
C ALA A 170 12.85 1.00 2.72
N ALA A 171 11.53 0.99 2.56
CA ALA A 171 10.81 2.01 1.82
C ALA A 171 10.95 3.40 2.44
N PHE A 172 10.82 3.50 3.76
CA PHE A 172 10.97 4.78 4.47
C PHE A 172 12.38 5.33 4.36
N VAL A 173 13.40 4.47 4.35
CA VAL A 173 14.78 4.90 4.07
C VAL A 173 14.93 5.42 2.65
N ARG A 174 14.39 4.70 1.66
CA ARG A 174 14.43 5.12 0.25
C ARG A 174 13.68 6.43 -0.01
N LEU A 175 12.57 6.65 0.68
CA LEU A 175 11.73 7.84 0.57
C LEU A 175 12.24 9.02 1.42
N GLY A 176 13.31 8.84 2.20
CA GLY A 176 13.87 9.88 3.07
C GLY A 176 13.05 10.17 4.33
N VAL A 177 12.08 9.30 4.65
CA VAL A 177 11.26 9.37 5.87
C VAL A 177 12.05 8.93 7.10
N VAL A 178 12.98 7.98 6.91
CA VAL A 178 13.91 7.52 7.93
C VAL A 178 15.32 7.65 7.39
N GLN A 179 16.24 8.25 8.14
CA GLN A 179 17.64 8.28 7.76
C GLN A 179 18.34 7.04 8.32
N LYS A 180 19.19 6.40 7.52
CA LYS A 180 19.97 5.22 7.90
C LYS A 180 21.46 5.57 7.94
N ARG A 181 22.10 5.33 9.08
CA ARG A 181 23.55 5.53 9.27
C ARG A 181 24.20 4.25 9.82
N LYS A 182 25.44 3.97 9.42
CA LYS A 182 26.20 2.81 9.92
C LYS A 182 27.18 3.27 11.00
N VAL A 183 27.10 2.69 12.19
CA VAL A 183 27.97 2.98 13.34
C VAL A 183 28.38 1.65 13.96
N ASP A 184 29.69 1.42 14.14
CA ASP A 184 30.24 0.21 14.79
C ASP A 184 29.64 -1.11 14.31
N ASN A 185 29.46 -1.21 12.99
CA ASN A 185 28.87 -2.34 12.28
C ASN A 185 27.36 -2.59 12.48
N GLU A 186 26.68 -1.71 13.23
CA GLU A 186 25.23 -1.67 13.33
C GLU A 186 24.62 -0.54 12.49
N HIS A 187 23.34 -0.67 12.15
CA HIS A 187 22.57 0.37 11.49
C HIS A 187 21.70 1.09 12.51
N LEU A 188 21.91 2.40 12.62
CA LEU A 188 21.06 3.31 13.39
C LEU A 188 20.15 4.06 12.43
N PHE A 189 18.93 4.30 12.91
CA PHE A 189 17.86 4.93 12.18
C PHE A 189 17.32 6.11 12.97
N ASN A 190 16.99 7.21 12.30
CA ASN A 190 16.28 8.34 12.90
C ASN A 190 15.13 8.81 12.01
N VAL A 191 14.05 9.26 12.63
CA VAL A 191 12.82 9.67 11.95
C VAL A 191 12.95 11.12 11.47
N ASP A 192 12.54 11.38 10.23
CA ASP A 192 12.20 12.73 9.76
C ASP A 192 10.70 12.94 9.99
N GLU A 193 10.33 13.60 11.09
CA GLU A 193 8.93 13.79 11.48
C GLU A 193 8.09 14.49 10.39
N PRO A 194 8.54 15.61 9.77
CA PRO A 194 7.81 16.22 8.65
C PRO A 194 7.57 15.27 7.48
N ALA A 195 8.59 14.53 7.04
CA ALA A 195 8.45 13.57 5.96
C ALA A 195 7.52 12.41 6.33
N THR A 196 7.59 11.93 7.57
CA THR A 196 6.73 10.85 8.10
C THR A 196 5.27 11.27 8.11
N ARG A 197 4.97 12.48 8.62
CA ARG A 197 3.60 13.01 8.65
C ARG A 197 3.05 13.17 7.24
N LYS A 198 3.83 13.74 6.32
CA LYS A 198 3.43 13.86 4.92
C LYS A 198 3.13 12.51 4.28
N LEU A 199 3.95 11.48 4.56
CA LEU A 199 3.71 10.14 4.04
C LEU A 199 2.41 9.55 4.58
N GLU A 200 2.19 9.64 5.89
CA GLU A 200 0.98 9.15 6.57
C GLU A 200 -0.30 9.82 6.03
N GLU A 201 -0.28 11.15 5.87
CA GLU A 201 -1.37 11.93 5.29
C GLU A 201 -1.62 11.55 3.82
N THR A 202 -0.55 11.39 3.03
CA THR A 202 -0.67 11.04 1.61
C THR A 202 -1.29 9.65 1.44
N LEU A 203 -0.87 8.66 2.23
CA LEU A 203 -1.47 7.32 2.24
C LEU A 203 -2.91 7.34 2.78
N GLY A 204 -3.22 8.27 3.69
CA GLY A 204 -4.55 8.45 4.29
C GLY A 204 -5.54 9.24 3.43
N CYS A 205 -5.11 9.80 2.30
CA CYS A 205 -5.97 10.54 1.38
C CYS A 205 -6.96 9.59 0.69
N LYS A 206 -8.04 9.25 1.41
CA LYS A 206 -9.32 8.85 0.82
C LYS A 206 -9.93 10.12 0.26
N THR A 207 -9.56 10.54 -0.94
CA THR A 207 -10.23 11.67 -1.60
C THR A 207 -11.71 11.31 -1.61
N ALA A 208 -12.53 12.11 -0.91
CA ALA A 208 -13.98 11.90 -0.87
C ALA A 208 -14.42 11.71 -2.31
N VAL A 209 -15.16 10.62 -2.58
CA VAL A 209 -15.64 10.22 -3.90
C VAL A 209 -16.47 11.37 -4.49
N ARG A 210 -15.81 12.38 -5.06
CA ARG A 210 -16.40 13.22 -6.09
C ARG A 210 -16.35 12.32 -7.31
N ARG A 211 -17.52 11.80 -7.67
CA ARG A 211 -17.77 11.03 -8.90
C ARG A 211 -16.72 11.40 -9.94
N ALA A 212 -15.77 10.50 -10.17
CA ALA A 212 -14.87 10.63 -11.29
C ALA A 212 -15.74 10.91 -12.51
N ALA A 213 -15.32 11.88 -13.34
CA ALA A 213 -16.12 12.32 -14.48
C ALA A 213 -16.60 11.09 -15.27
N THR A 214 -17.89 10.79 -15.14
CA THR A 214 -18.45 9.52 -15.58
C THR A 214 -18.65 9.65 -17.08
N ALA A 215 -17.91 8.88 -17.86
CA ALA A 215 -18.18 8.80 -19.29
C ALA A 215 -19.46 7.98 -19.49
N LYS A 216 -20.53 8.62 -19.99
CA LYS A 216 -21.66 7.89 -20.57
C LYS A 216 -21.20 7.39 -21.93
N LEU A 217 -20.96 6.09 -22.05
CA LEU A 217 -20.73 5.38 -23.30
C LEU A 217 -21.89 4.42 -23.54
#